data_AF-A0A1Q9NAD4-F1
#
_entry.id   AF-A0A1Q9NAD4-F1
#
_cell.length_a   1.000
_cell.length_b   1.000
_cell.length_c   1.000
_cell.angle_alpha   90.00
_cell.angle_beta   90.00
_cell.angle_gamma   90.00
#
_symmetry.space_group_name_H-M   'P 1'
#
loop_
_entity.id
_entity.type
_entity.pdbx_description
1 polymer ?
#
loop_
_entity_poly.entity_id
_entity_poly.type
_entity_poly.pdbx_seq_one_letter_code
_entity_poly.pdbx_strand_id
1 'polypeptide(L)'
;MSLKDEIDKLWNESTEGLQNVIEQAIELLKKSLNQKEDIPLEIALDILITANTTTGFGTEYNHAKLLLDVYQILLKSKNASTIPKVYRFTCLIYGVIYTLLSVDETISDKKVPGLMKPFGLEENATKIQIIRTLLHSSYTLFEDSKPDHWKLELISFIITGLCLIEEFDTLNERDLSIEEMISKITKESENESEMMVLNKWNARWLEASDYFRLTSVLLFEKHPKNEDTWMNKVKRLTNDS
;
A
#
# COMPACT_ATOMS: atom_id res chain seq x y z
N MET A 1 1.83 3.78 34.00
CA MET A 1 2.42 3.02 32.88
C MET A 1 1.95 3.73 31.63
N SER A 2 2.83 4.05 30.68
CA SER A 2 2.37 4.67 29.43
C SER A 2 1.68 3.62 28.56
N LEU A 3 0.77 4.00 27.66
CA LEU A 3 0.14 3.02 26.75
C LEU A 3 1.17 2.36 25.84
N LYS A 4 2.28 3.05 25.55
CA LYS A 4 3.44 2.48 24.88
C LYS A 4 4.02 1.30 25.66
N ASP A 5 4.30 1.46 26.95
CA ASP A 5 4.85 0.38 27.79
C ASP A 5 3.88 -0.80 27.90
N GLU A 6 2.57 -0.53 27.91
CA GLU A 6 1.53 -1.56 27.91
C GLU A 6 1.51 -2.36 26.59
N ILE A 7 1.63 -1.69 25.44
CA ILE A 7 1.74 -2.34 24.14
C ILE A 7 3.03 -3.15 24.04
N ASP A 8 4.17 -2.59 24.44
CA ASP A 8 5.47 -3.26 24.36
C ASP A 8 5.49 -4.53 25.20
N LYS A 9 4.93 -4.48 26.41
CA LYS A 9 4.80 -5.64 27.28
C LYS A 9 3.85 -6.69 26.69
N LEU A 10 2.69 -6.27 26.21
CA LEU A 10 1.71 -7.18 25.61
C LEU A 10 2.28 -7.87 24.36
N TRP A 11 2.96 -7.13 23.49
CA TRP A 11 3.43 -7.63 22.20
C TRP A 11 4.66 -8.53 22.32
N ASN A 12 5.56 -8.25 23.26
CA ASN A 12 6.83 -8.96 23.38
C ASN A 12 6.87 -10.00 24.52
N GLU A 13 6.03 -9.87 25.54
CA GLU A 13 6.12 -10.69 26.76
C GLU A 13 4.88 -11.55 27.04
N SER A 14 3.79 -11.37 26.28
CA SER A 14 2.54 -12.10 26.55
C SER A 14 2.66 -13.59 26.24
N THR A 15 2.11 -14.42 27.13
CA THR A 15 1.92 -15.86 26.93
C THR A 15 0.49 -16.21 26.53
N GLU A 16 -0.36 -15.20 26.28
CA GLU A 16 -1.73 -15.40 25.83
C GLU A 16 -1.79 -15.91 24.38
N GLY A 17 -2.97 -16.37 23.95
CA GLY A 17 -3.18 -16.76 22.57
C GLY A 17 -3.02 -15.56 21.62
N LEU A 18 -2.36 -15.79 20.47
CA LEU A 18 -2.03 -14.75 19.49
C LEU A 18 -3.22 -13.85 19.10
N GLN A 19 -4.41 -14.43 18.95
CA GLN A 19 -5.61 -13.66 18.62
C GLN A 19 -5.98 -12.65 19.72
N ASN A 20 -5.93 -13.06 20.99
CA ASN A 20 -6.22 -12.16 22.12
C ASN A 20 -5.18 -11.05 22.23
N VAL A 21 -3.90 -11.37 21.97
CA VAL A 21 -2.81 -10.38 21.95
C VAL A 21 -3.05 -9.34 20.84
N ILE A 22 -3.41 -9.78 19.63
CA ILE A 22 -3.72 -8.88 18.51
C ILE A 22 -4.90 -7.97 18.83
N GLU A 23 -6.01 -8.51 19.33
CA GLU A 23 -7.21 -7.75 19.65
C GLU A 23 -6.92 -6.66 20.71
N GLN A 24 -6.22 -7.03 21.78
CA GLN A 24 -5.82 -6.08 22.83
C GLN A 24 -4.83 -5.03 22.29
N ALA A 25 -3.85 -5.41 21.48
CA ALA A 25 -2.87 -4.50 20.91
C ALA A 25 -3.54 -3.48 19.97
N ILE A 26 -4.54 -3.89 19.18
CA ILE A 26 -5.33 -3.00 18.33
C ILE A 26 -6.14 -2.00 19.17
N GLU A 27 -6.78 -2.45 20.25
CA GLU A 27 -7.54 -1.55 21.14
C GLU A 27 -6.63 -0.53 21.84
N LEU A 28 -5.45 -0.96 22.29
CA LEU A 28 -4.44 -0.05 22.84
C LEU A 28 -3.95 0.94 21.79
N LEU A 29 -3.66 0.49 20.57
CA LEU A 29 -3.25 1.36 19.46
C LEU A 29 -4.33 2.42 19.15
N LYS A 30 -5.60 2.03 19.05
CA LYS A 30 -6.73 2.97 18.86
C LYS A 30 -6.79 4.00 19.99
N LYS A 31 -6.66 3.54 21.24
CA LYS A 31 -6.72 4.41 22.43
C LYS A 31 -5.59 5.43 22.41
N SER A 32 -4.36 5.01 22.12
CA SER A 32 -3.20 5.90 22.04
C SER A 32 -3.35 6.93 20.93
N LEU A 33 -3.82 6.54 19.74
CA LEU A 33 -4.09 7.48 18.64
C LEU A 33 -5.15 8.53 19.04
N ASN A 34 -6.22 8.12 19.70
CA ASN A 34 -7.26 9.03 20.20
C ASN A 34 -6.72 10.00 21.26
N GLN A 35 -5.78 9.54 22.10
CA GLN A 35 -5.13 10.33 23.14
C GLN A 35 -3.94 11.14 22.61
N LYS A 36 -3.59 10.99 21.32
CA LYS A 36 -2.40 11.58 20.68
C LYS A 36 -1.10 11.21 21.39
N GLU A 37 -1.04 10.02 21.98
CA GLU A 37 0.20 9.47 22.51
C GLU A 37 1.09 8.99 21.37
N ASP A 38 2.40 9.19 21.51
CA ASP A 38 3.38 8.79 20.50
C ASP A 38 3.66 7.29 20.60
N ILE A 39 3.20 6.53 19.61
CA ILE A 39 3.53 5.11 19.46
C ILE A 39 4.63 4.98 18.40
N PRO A 40 5.72 4.24 18.68
CA PRO A 40 6.71 3.95 17.66
C PRO A 40 6.06 3.28 16.46
N LEU A 41 6.20 3.91 15.29
CA LEU A 41 5.58 3.43 14.05
C LEU A 41 5.96 1.98 13.73
N GLU A 42 7.18 1.56 14.04
CA GLU A 42 7.66 0.18 13.89
C GLU A 42 6.73 -0.85 14.54
N ILE A 43 6.29 -0.57 15.77
CA ILE A 43 5.39 -1.43 16.53
C ILE A 43 3.98 -1.38 15.97
N ALA A 44 3.48 -0.17 15.63
CA ALA A 44 2.17 -0.02 15.03
C ALA A 44 2.05 -0.78 13.69
N LEU A 45 3.07 -0.68 12.84
CA LEU A 45 3.16 -1.40 11.57
C LEU A 45 3.18 -2.92 11.80
N ASP A 46 3.95 -3.40 12.77
CA ASP A 46 4.03 -4.82 13.07
C ASP A 46 2.70 -5.41 13.54
N ILE A 47 2.03 -4.73 14.46
CA ILE A 47 0.70 -5.12 14.96
C ILE A 47 -0.30 -5.20 13.81
N LEU A 48 -0.37 -4.16 12.98
CA LEU A 48 -1.38 -4.06 11.92
C LEU A 48 -1.13 -5.05 10.78
N ILE A 49 0.13 -5.27 10.40
CA ILE A 49 0.50 -6.30 9.43
C ILE A 49 0.14 -7.69 9.99
N THR A 50 0.48 -7.96 11.24
CA THR A 50 0.22 -9.26 11.88
C THR A 50 -1.28 -9.50 12.02
N ALA A 51 -2.06 -8.48 12.37
CA ALA A 51 -3.51 -8.54 12.40
C ALA A 51 -4.09 -8.87 11.02
N ASN A 52 -3.62 -8.20 9.96
CA ASN A 52 -4.09 -8.50 8.62
C ASN A 52 -3.80 -9.95 8.22
N THR A 53 -2.58 -10.44 8.45
CA THR A 53 -2.21 -11.81 8.06
C THR A 53 -2.91 -12.89 8.88
N THR A 54 -3.24 -12.61 10.13
CA THR A 54 -3.75 -13.63 11.06
C THR A 54 -5.28 -13.65 11.11
N THR A 55 -5.93 -12.49 11.04
CA THR A 55 -7.38 -12.36 11.25
C THR A 55 -8.12 -11.75 10.05
N GLY A 56 -7.41 -11.38 8.99
CA GLY A 56 -8.01 -10.66 7.86
C GLY A 56 -8.34 -9.19 8.18
N PHE A 57 -7.71 -8.61 9.20
CA PHE A 57 -7.90 -7.20 9.57
C PHE A 57 -7.65 -6.27 8.37
N GLY A 58 -8.56 -5.32 8.13
CA GLY A 58 -8.50 -4.37 7.01
C GLY A 58 -9.58 -4.56 5.94
N THR A 59 -10.36 -5.63 5.99
CA THR A 59 -11.50 -5.87 5.06
C THR A 59 -12.75 -5.06 5.40
N GLU A 60 -12.83 -4.50 6.61
CA GLU A 60 -13.95 -3.68 7.08
C GLU A 60 -13.56 -2.20 7.16
N TYR A 61 -14.54 -1.31 6.94
CA TYR A 61 -14.34 0.14 6.93
C TYR A 61 -13.61 0.69 8.17
N ASN A 62 -13.96 0.23 9.38
CA ASN A 62 -13.34 0.71 10.61
C ASN A 62 -11.89 0.22 10.75
N HIS A 63 -11.59 -0.97 10.23
CA HIS A 63 -10.22 -1.51 10.20
C HIS A 63 -9.38 -0.72 9.20
N ALA A 64 -9.92 -0.47 8.00
CA ALA A 64 -9.28 0.35 6.97
C ALA A 64 -9.03 1.79 7.45
N LYS A 65 -9.97 2.36 8.22
CA LYS A 65 -9.77 3.67 8.85
C LYS A 65 -8.54 3.69 9.74
N LEU A 66 -8.39 2.71 10.64
CA LEU A 66 -7.22 2.63 11.53
C LEU A 66 -5.91 2.51 10.73
N LEU A 67 -5.90 1.65 9.70
CA LEU A 67 -4.76 1.49 8.80
C LEU A 67 -4.37 2.81 8.13
N LEU A 68 -5.35 3.57 7.62
CA LEU A 68 -5.13 4.86 6.97
C LEU A 68 -4.73 5.98 7.93
N ASP A 69 -5.23 5.96 9.18
CA ASP A 69 -4.80 6.89 10.21
C ASP A 69 -3.30 6.69 10.53
N VAL A 70 -2.84 5.44 10.68
CA VAL A 70 -1.41 5.12 10.86
C VAL A 70 -0.60 5.45 9.60
N TYR A 71 -1.15 5.18 8.41
CA TYR A 71 -0.49 5.53 7.15
C TYR A 71 -0.23 7.04 7.02
N GLN A 72 -1.18 7.89 7.42
CA GLN A 72 -0.96 9.34 7.41
C GLN A 72 0.14 9.79 8.37
N ILE A 73 0.25 9.16 9.55
CA ILE A 73 1.33 9.45 10.50
C ILE A 73 2.66 9.04 9.89
N LEU A 74 2.72 7.85 9.28
CA LEU A 74 3.87 7.35 8.57
C LEU A 74 4.32 8.33 7.46
N LEU A 75 3.41 8.81 6.60
CA LEU A 75 3.73 9.75 5.52
C LEU A 75 4.26 11.11 6.00
N LYS A 76 3.97 11.49 7.24
CA LYS A 76 4.47 12.74 7.86
C LYS A 76 5.80 12.54 8.59
N SER A 77 6.26 11.30 8.74
CA SER A 77 7.53 10.98 9.38
C SER A 77 8.71 11.31 8.46
N LYS A 78 9.70 12.02 8.99
CA LYS A 78 10.92 12.39 8.23
C LYS A 78 11.73 11.18 7.76
N ASN A 79 11.61 10.05 8.46
CA ASN A 79 12.43 8.85 8.24
C ASN A 79 11.56 7.65 7.79
N ALA A 80 10.36 7.91 7.25
CA ALA A 80 9.34 6.89 6.97
C ALA A 80 9.88 5.68 6.16
N SER A 81 10.63 5.98 5.12
CA SER A 81 11.39 5.08 4.23
C SER A 81 12.31 4.07 4.96
N THR A 82 12.86 4.44 6.12
CA THR A 82 13.80 3.62 6.89
C THR A 82 13.13 2.77 7.96
N ILE A 83 11.83 3.00 8.19
CA ILE A 83 11.07 2.26 9.18
C ILE A 83 10.89 0.81 8.69
N PRO A 84 11.29 -0.20 9.49
CA PRO A 84 11.03 -1.60 9.19
C PRO A 84 9.60 -1.86 8.72
N LYS A 85 9.45 -2.68 7.68
CA LYS A 85 8.16 -3.11 7.12
C LYS A 85 7.32 -1.99 6.47
N VAL A 86 7.86 -0.79 6.25
CA VAL A 86 7.15 0.31 5.59
C VAL A 86 6.55 -0.11 4.24
N TYR A 87 7.33 -0.72 3.35
CA TYR A 87 6.85 -1.14 2.03
C TYR A 87 5.78 -2.23 2.11
N ARG A 88 5.92 -3.17 3.06
CA ARG A 88 4.92 -4.21 3.31
C ARG A 88 3.60 -3.61 3.79
N PHE A 89 3.67 -2.64 4.71
CA PHE A 89 2.49 -1.93 5.19
C PHE A 89 1.83 -1.12 4.07
N THR A 90 2.62 -0.43 3.25
CA THR A 90 2.07 0.29 2.10
C THR A 90 1.38 -0.66 1.12
N CYS A 91 1.96 -1.83 0.82
CA CYS A 91 1.28 -2.87 0.02
C CYS A 91 -0.08 -3.27 0.63
N LEU A 92 -0.14 -3.41 1.97
CA LEU A 92 -1.40 -3.67 2.67
C LEU A 92 -2.41 -2.53 2.46
N ILE A 93 -1.98 -1.26 2.52
CA ILE A 93 -2.86 -0.11 2.24
C ILE A 93 -3.45 -0.21 0.82
N TYR A 94 -2.65 -0.53 -0.19
CA TYR A 94 -3.18 -0.71 -1.56
C TYR A 94 -4.18 -1.85 -1.63
N GLY A 95 -3.85 -3.02 -1.06
CA GLY A 95 -4.74 -4.17 -1.05
C GLY A 95 -6.09 -3.85 -0.40
N VAL A 96 -6.07 -3.15 0.74
CA VAL A 96 -7.28 -2.72 1.45
C VAL A 96 -8.09 -1.72 0.62
N ILE A 97 -7.47 -0.67 0.08
CA ILE A 97 -8.17 0.33 -0.73
C ILE A 97 -8.78 -0.32 -1.98
N TYR A 98 -8.04 -1.18 -2.70
CA TYR A 98 -8.57 -1.86 -3.89
C TYR A 98 -9.71 -2.81 -3.53
N THR A 99 -9.61 -3.53 -2.41
CA THR A 99 -10.71 -4.39 -1.91
C THR A 99 -11.95 -3.57 -1.57
N LEU A 100 -11.79 -2.41 -0.94
CA LEU A 100 -12.93 -1.56 -0.63
C LEU A 100 -13.55 -0.95 -1.89
N LEU A 101 -12.74 -0.50 -2.85
CA LEU A 101 -13.22 0.06 -4.12
C LEU A 101 -13.97 -0.94 -5.00
N SER A 102 -13.73 -2.25 -4.84
CA SER A 102 -14.46 -3.30 -5.57
C SER A 102 -15.83 -3.62 -4.95
N VAL A 103 -16.06 -3.28 -3.67
CA VAL A 103 -17.33 -3.54 -2.97
C VAL A 103 -18.16 -2.28 -2.68
N ASP A 104 -17.57 -1.09 -2.82
CA ASP A 104 -18.17 0.23 -2.47
C ASP A 104 -19.50 0.53 -3.19
N GLU A 105 -19.77 -0.11 -4.34
CA GLU A 105 -21.03 0.05 -5.07
C GLU A 105 -22.18 -0.82 -4.52
N THR A 106 -21.86 -1.83 -3.71
CA THR A 106 -22.83 -2.87 -3.30
C THR A 106 -23.18 -2.84 -1.82
N ILE A 107 -22.37 -2.20 -0.95
CA ILE A 107 -22.52 -2.27 0.50
C ILE A 107 -22.25 -0.92 1.17
N SER A 108 -23.30 -0.32 1.76
CA SER A 108 -23.26 0.68 2.86
C SER A 108 -23.03 2.17 2.53
N ASP A 109 -23.63 3.05 3.35
CA ASP A 109 -23.45 4.52 3.44
C ASP A 109 -22.00 4.98 3.75
N LYS A 110 -21.01 4.10 3.60
CA LYS A 110 -19.61 4.28 4.01
C LYS A 110 -18.71 4.20 2.79
N LYS A 111 -18.44 5.36 2.19
CA LYS A 111 -17.71 5.49 0.93
C LYS A 111 -16.19 5.57 1.13
N VAL A 112 -15.41 4.89 0.29
CA VAL A 112 -13.93 5.01 0.27
C VAL A 112 -13.44 6.46 0.18
N PRO A 113 -14.07 7.37 -0.61
CA PRO A 113 -13.80 8.80 -0.55
C PRO A 113 -13.75 9.40 0.88
N GLY A 114 -14.64 8.96 1.77
CA GLY A 114 -14.67 9.43 3.16
C GLY A 114 -13.43 9.03 3.97
N LEU A 115 -12.87 7.85 3.72
CA LEU A 115 -11.61 7.39 4.31
C LEU A 115 -10.41 8.18 3.80
N MET A 116 -10.48 8.64 2.55
CA MET A 116 -9.40 9.34 1.86
C MET A 116 -9.46 10.87 2.02
N LYS A 117 -10.49 11.41 2.67
CA LYS A 117 -10.64 12.85 2.97
C LYS A 117 -9.40 13.48 3.64
N PRO A 118 -8.71 12.82 4.58
CA PRO A 118 -7.47 13.36 5.16
C PRO A 118 -6.31 13.50 4.15
N PHE A 119 -6.38 12.82 3.01
CA PHE A 119 -5.44 12.91 1.89
C PHE A 119 -5.88 13.95 0.85
N GLY A 120 -6.91 14.76 1.16
CA GLY A 120 -7.38 15.85 0.31
C GLY A 120 -8.46 15.48 -0.70
N LEU A 121 -9.06 14.28 -0.61
CA LEU A 121 -10.15 13.88 -1.50
C LEU A 121 -11.51 14.42 -1.06
N GLU A 122 -12.31 14.81 -2.06
CA GLU A 122 -13.72 15.17 -1.89
C GLU A 122 -14.60 13.91 -1.73
N GLU A 123 -15.79 14.06 -1.16
CA GLU A 123 -16.71 12.94 -0.87
C GLU A 123 -17.28 12.26 -2.12
N ASN A 124 -17.22 12.93 -3.27
CA ASN A 124 -17.61 12.45 -4.59
C ASN A 124 -16.42 12.03 -5.46
N ALA A 125 -15.23 11.86 -4.88
CA ALA A 125 -14.05 11.42 -5.62
C ALA A 125 -14.29 10.10 -6.36
N THR A 126 -13.85 10.04 -7.62
CA THR A 126 -13.91 8.85 -8.46
C THR A 126 -12.85 7.82 -8.05
N LYS A 127 -13.01 6.55 -8.46
CA LYS A 127 -12.01 5.50 -8.25
C LYS A 127 -10.63 5.92 -8.79
N ILE A 128 -10.58 6.60 -9.93
CA ILE A 128 -9.35 7.11 -10.53
C ILE A 128 -8.69 8.19 -9.66
N GLN A 129 -9.47 9.14 -9.14
CA GLN A 129 -8.94 10.14 -8.20
C GLN A 129 -8.38 9.49 -6.93
N ILE A 130 -9.04 8.45 -6.41
CA ILE A 130 -8.56 7.69 -5.24
C ILE A 130 -7.24 6.98 -5.55
N ILE A 131 -7.14 6.31 -6.70
CA ILE A 131 -5.90 5.65 -7.15
C ILE A 131 -4.78 6.69 -7.30
N ARG A 132 -5.02 7.82 -7.98
CA ARG A 132 -4.03 8.91 -8.13
C ARG A 132 -3.53 9.41 -6.78
N THR A 133 -4.43 9.72 -5.84
CA THR A 133 -4.04 10.17 -4.50
C THR A 133 -3.21 9.12 -3.76
N LEU A 134 -3.56 7.84 -3.87
CA LEU A 134 -2.80 6.77 -3.22
C LEU A 134 -1.38 6.63 -3.82
N LEU A 135 -1.26 6.71 -5.15
CA LEU A 135 0.04 6.70 -5.85
C LEU A 135 0.92 7.86 -5.41
N HIS A 136 0.42 9.10 -5.45
CA HIS A 136 1.16 10.28 -5.00
C HIS A 136 1.53 10.24 -3.51
N SER A 137 0.65 9.71 -2.67
CA SER A 137 0.95 9.56 -1.24
C SER A 137 2.10 8.58 -1.02
N SER A 138 2.14 7.49 -1.79
CA SER A 138 3.17 6.45 -1.64
C SER A 138 4.52 6.88 -2.19
N TYR A 139 4.54 7.81 -3.15
CA TYR A 139 5.74 8.38 -3.74
C TYR A 139 6.73 8.90 -2.69
N THR A 140 6.24 9.52 -1.61
CA THR A 140 7.11 10.11 -0.58
C THR A 140 7.87 9.08 0.27
N LEU A 141 7.57 7.78 0.13
CA LEU A 141 8.20 6.69 0.87
C LEU A 141 9.40 6.08 0.14
N PHE A 142 9.63 6.45 -1.11
CA PHE A 142 10.74 5.96 -1.89
C PHE A 142 11.97 6.84 -1.70
N GLU A 143 12.87 6.39 -0.83
CA GLU A 143 14.25 6.87 -0.80
C GLU A 143 15.16 6.01 -1.69
N ASP A 144 16.37 6.54 -1.91
CA ASP A 144 17.54 5.87 -2.51
C ASP A 144 18.02 4.74 -1.58
N SER A 145 17.18 3.72 -1.45
CA SER A 145 17.38 2.51 -0.66
C SER A 145 17.31 1.28 -1.56
N LYS A 146 18.01 0.22 -1.17
CA LYS A 146 18.15 -1.00 -1.96
C LYS A 146 16.80 -1.68 -2.24
N PRO A 147 16.58 -2.26 -3.42
CA PRO A 147 15.36 -3.00 -3.71
C PRO A 147 15.28 -4.29 -2.86
N ASP A 148 14.18 -4.43 -2.12
CA ASP A 148 13.79 -5.68 -1.46
C ASP A 148 12.48 -6.22 -2.05
N HIS A 149 12.07 -7.41 -1.60
CA HIS A 149 10.84 -8.04 -2.08
C HIS A 149 9.59 -7.15 -1.94
N TRP A 150 9.42 -6.48 -0.80
CA TRP A 150 8.24 -5.66 -0.52
C TRP A 150 8.27 -4.33 -1.25
N LYS A 151 9.45 -3.74 -1.46
CA LYS A 151 9.62 -2.55 -2.30
C LYS A 151 9.22 -2.84 -3.75
N LEU A 152 9.63 -3.99 -4.27
CA LEU A 152 9.26 -4.44 -5.62
C LEU A 152 7.77 -4.83 -5.73
N GLU A 153 7.20 -5.45 -4.70
CA GLU A 153 5.75 -5.68 -4.61
C GLU A 153 4.97 -4.36 -4.67
N LEU A 154 5.41 -3.34 -3.93
CA LEU A 154 4.80 -2.02 -3.96
C LEU A 154 4.92 -1.37 -5.35
N ILE A 155 6.06 -1.52 -6.03
CA ILE A 155 6.21 -1.07 -7.42
C ILE A 155 5.18 -1.76 -8.32
N SER A 156 4.85 -3.03 -8.08
CA SER A 156 3.85 -3.77 -8.86
C SER A 156 2.44 -3.16 -8.69
N PHE A 157 2.07 -2.80 -7.46
CA PHE A 157 0.85 -2.04 -7.18
C PHE A 157 0.83 -0.68 -7.88
N ILE A 158 1.95 0.05 -7.85
CA ILE A 158 2.06 1.37 -8.47
C ILE A 158 1.92 1.28 -9.99
N ILE A 159 2.62 0.34 -10.64
CA ILE A 159 2.51 0.11 -12.08
C ILE A 159 1.08 -0.27 -12.45
N THR A 160 0.43 -1.11 -11.65
CA THR A 160 -0.98 -1.47 -11.83
C THR A 160 -1.88 -0.24 -11.77
N GLY A 161 -1.72 0.60 -10.74
CA GLY A 161 -2.47 1.86 -10.62
C GLY A 161 -2.25 2.81 -11.81
N LEU A 162 -0.99 2.95 -12.27
CA LEU A 162 -0.68 3.76 -13.44
C LEU A 162 -1.33 3.21 -14.73
N CYS A 163 -1.37 1.89 -14.91
CA CYS A 163 -2.05 1.27 -16.06
C CYS A 163 -3.57 1.49 -16.00
N LEU A 164 -4.17 1.41 -14.81
CA LEU A 164 -5.60 1.70 -14.63
C LEU A 164 -5.94 3.15 -14.96
N ILE A 165 -5.08 4.09 -14.56
CA ILE A 165 -5.23 5.51 -14.93
C ILE A 165 -5.14 5.66 -16.45
N GLU A 166 -4.14 5.09 -17.10
CA GLU A 166 -3.98 5.20 -18.56
C GLU A 166 -5.15 4.57 -19.34
N GLU A 167 -5.74 3.48 -18.82
CA GLU A 167 -6.85 2.76 -19.47
C GLU A 167 -8.22 3.44 -19.26
N PHE A 168 -8.46 4.01 -18.07
CA PHE A 168 -9.79 4.43 -17.63
C PHE A 168 -9.92 5.92 -17.31
N ASP A 169 -8.84 6.69 -17.30
CA ASP A 169 -8.92 8.14 -17.13
C ASP A 169 -9.24 8.84 -18.45
N THR A 170 -10.32 9.62 -18.46
CA THR A 170 -10.74 10.41 -19.62
C THR A 170 -9.87 11.66 -19.83
N LEU A 171 -9.07 12.07 -18.84
CA LEU A 171 -8.27 13.29 -18.88
C LEU A 171 -6.87 13.08 -19.51
N ASN A 172 -6.43 11.83 -19.73
CA ASN A 172 -5.15 11.48 -20.40
C ASN A 172 -3.88 12.12 -19.80
N GLU A 173 -3.91 12.60 -18.56
CA GLU A 173 -2.71 13.15 -17.92
C GLU A 173 -1.77 12.03 -17.45
N ARG A 174 -0.60 11.91 -18.06
CA ARG A 174 0.46 10.98 -17.63
C ARG A 174 1.18 11.50 -16.40
N ASP A 175 1.27 10.68 -15.37
CA ASP A 175 2.08 10.95 -14.16
C ASP A 175 3.57 10.62 -14.40
N LEU A 176 4.25 11.47 -15.18
CA LEU A 176 5.66 11.28 -15.58
C LEU A 176 6.62 11.20 -14.38
N SER A 177 6.37 11.93 -13.29
CA SER A 177 7.23 11.94 -12.10
C SER A 177 7.28 10.59 -11.38
N ILE A 178 6.18 9.84 -11.39
CA ILE A 178 6.12 8.49 -10.79
C ILE A 178 6.88 7.49 -11.67
N GLU A 179 6.76 7.60 -12.99
CA GLU A 179 7.48 6.75 -13.95
C GLU A 179 9.00 6.93 -13.88
N GLU A 180 9.47 8.18 -13.80
CA GLU A 180 10.89 8.51 -13.67
C GLU A 180 11.51 7.92 -12.39
N MET A 181 10.78 7.97 -11.27
CA MET A 181 11.24 7.39 -10.00
C MET A 181 11.33 5.87 -10.04
N ILE A 182 10.32 5.18 -10.60
CA ILE A 182 10.39 3.71 -10.74
C ILE A 182 11.61 3.34 -11.59
N SER A 183 11.83 4.08 -12.68
CA SER A 183 12.99 3.88 -13.55
C SER A 183 14.32 4.10 -12.82
N LYS A 184 14.38 5.04 -11.87
CA LYS A 184 15.57 5.24 -11.03
C LYS A 184 15.81 4.03 -10.11
N ILE A 185 14.79 3.57 -9.39
CA ILE A 185 14.90 2.45 -8.45
C ILE A 185 15.32 1.15 -9.14
N THR A 186 14.82 0.89 -10.34
CA THR A 186 15.19 -0.31 -11.12
C THR A 186 16.60 -0.23 -11.68
N LYS A 187 17.07 0.97 -12.07
CA LYS A 187 18.42 1.22 -12.61
C LYS A 187 19.53 1.22 -11.57
N GLU A 188 19.22 1.54 -10.31
CA GLU A 188 20.20 1.59 -9.20
C GLU A 188 20.56 0.21 -8.60
N SER A 189 20.13 -0.90 -9.22
CA SER A 189 20.52 -2.25 -8.79
C SER A 189 21.95 -2.55 -9.25
N GLU A 190 22.94 -2.44 -8.35
CA GLU A 190 24.36 -2.45 -8.73
C GLU A 190 25.06 -3.80 -8.55
N ASN A 191 24.54 -4.72 -7.74
CA ASN A 191 25.20 -6.01 -7.45
C ASN A 191 24.38 -7.24 -7.85
N GLU A 192 25.06 -8.40 -7.95
CA GLU A 192 24.45 -9.68 -8.40
C GLU A 192 23.25 -10.11 -7.55
N SER A 193 23.26 -9.85 -6.23
CA SER A 193 22.13 -10.23 -5.36
C SER A 193 20.89 -9.38 -5.64
N GLU A 194 21.05 -8.08 -5.82
CA GLU A 194 19.98 -7.14 -6.17
C GLU A 194 19.43 -7.46 -7.56
N MET A 195 20.32 -7.70 -8.54
CA MET A 195 19.94 -8.15 -9.88
C MET A 195 19.18 -9.48 -9.84
N MET A 196 19.56 -10.44 -8.99
CA MET A 196 18.85 -11.70 -8.87
C MET A 196 17.43 -11.51 -8.32
N VAL A 197 17.25 -10.64 -7.32
CA VAL A 197 15.93 -10.32 -6.76
C VAL A 197 15.06 -9.61 -7.80
N LEU A 198 15.62 -8.63 -8.52
CA LEU A 198 14.95 -7.93 -9.60
C LEU A 198 14.57 -8.88 -10.75
N ASN A 199 15.45 -9.80 -11.14
CA ASN A 199 15.19 -10.78 -12.19
C ASN A 199 14.09 -11.78 -11.79
N LYS A 200 14.08 -12.24 -10.52
CA LYS A 200 12.99 -13.08 -10.00
C LYS A 200 11.66 -12.34 -9.99
N TRP A 201 11.67 -11.07 -9.59
CA TRP A 201 10.49 -10.22 -9.61
C TRP A 201 10.02 -9.99 -11.05
N ASN A 202 10.91 -9.60 -11.96
CA ASN A 202 10.64 -9.45 -13.38
C ASN A 202 10.05 -10.73 -13.98
N ALA A 203 10.63 -11.91 -13.73
CA ALA A 203 10.06 -13.16 -14.24
C ALA A 203 8.65 -13.43 -13.67
N ARG A 204 8.47 -13.26 -12.35
CA ARG A 204 7.17 -13.45 -11.69
C ARG A 204 6.10 -12.49 -12.21
N TRP A 205 6.47 -11.24 -12.50
CA TRP A 205 5.52 -10.17 -12.81
C TRP A 205 5.35 -9.94 -14.30
N LEU A 206 6.40 -10.05 -15.14
CA LEU A 206 6.29 -10.04 -16.61
C LEU A 206 5.32 -11.10 -17.14
N GLU A 207 5.17 -12.21 -16.42
CA GLU A 207 4.20 -13.27 -16.70
C GLU A 207 2.83 -13.04 -16.03
N ALA A 208 2.69 -12.04 -15.14
CA ALA A 208 1.51 -11.78 -14.33
C ALA A 208 0.72 -10.52 -14.76
N SER A 209 0.46 -10.36 -16.06
CA SER A 209 -0.61 -9.45 -16.53
C SER A 209 -1.94 -9.75 -15.84
N ASP A 210 -2.11 -10.98 -15.33
CA ASP A 210 -3.19 -11.44 -14.46
C ASP A 210 -3.48 -10.49 -13.29
N TYR A 211 -2.48 -9.84 -12.71
CA TYR A 211 -2.72 -8.92 -11.59
C TYR A 211 -3.40 -7.63 -12.03
N PHE A 212 -2.93 -7.04 -13.14
CA PHE A 212 -3.58 -5.89 -13.77
C PHE A 212 -4.96 -6.27 -14.31
N ARG A 213 -5.10 -7.45 -14.92
CA ARG A 213 -6.37 -7.97 -15.43
C ARG A 213 -7.38 -8.16 -14.30
N LEU A 214 -6.99 -8.83 -13.21
CA LEU A 214 -7.85 -9.07 -12.05
C LEU A 214 -8.25 -7.75 -11.40
N THR A 215 -7.31 -6.83 -11.18
CA THR A 215 -7.60 -5.54 -10.57
C THR A 215 -8.53 -4.68 -11.45
N SER A 216 -8.33 -4.70 -12.77
CA SER A 216 -9.23 -4.00 -13.72
C SER A 216 -10.65 -4.52 -13.64
N VAL A 217 -10.82 -5.85 -13.61
CA VAL A 217 -12.13 -6.49 -13.48
C VAL A 217 -12.76 -6.18 -12.12
N LEU A 218 -12.00 -6.27 -11.03
CA LEU A 218 -12.51 -6.00 -9.68
C LEU A 218 -12.95 -4.55 -9.49
N LEU A 219 -12.22 -3.59 -10.06
CA LEU A 219 -12.48 -2.16 -9.83
C LEU A 219 -13.43 -1.54 -10.85
N PHE A 220 -13.38 -1.97 -12.11
CA PHE A 220 -14.09 -1.33 -13.22
C PHE A 220 -15.03 -2.28 -13.97
N GLU A 221 -15.14 -3.54 -13.53
CA GLU A 221 -15.96 -4.59 -14.16
C GLU A 221 -15.67 -4.77 -15.65
N LYS A 222 -14.42 -4.49 -16.05
CA LYS A 222 -13.97 -4.48 -17.43
C LYS A 222 -12.60 -5.13 -17.53
N HIS A 223 -12.44 -5.97 -18.55
CA HIS A 223 -11.12 -6.38 -18.99
C HIS A 223 -10.37 -5.18 -19.58
N PRO A 224 -9.05 -5.09 -19.36
CA PRO A 224 -8.25 -4.05 -20.00
C PRO A 224 -8.32 -4.21 -21.52
N LYS A 225 -8.44 -3.10 -22.28
CA LYS A 225 -8.50 -3.15 -23.75
C LYS A 225 -7.16 -3.55 -24.36
N ASN A 226 -6.07 -3.27 -23.67
CA ASN A 226 -4.71 -3.62 -24.09
C ASN A 226 -3.96 -4.30 -22.95
N GLU A 227 -3.90 -5.64 -22.99
CA GLU A 227 -3.18 -6.45 -21.99
C GLU A 227 -1.66 -6.18 -22.01
N ASP A 228 -1.11 -5.73 -23.15
CA ASP A 228 0.31 -5.40 -23.29
C ASP A 228 0.69 -4.08 -22.60
N THR A 229 -0.27 -3.22 -22.22
CA THR A 229 0.03 -1.94 -21.55
C THR A 229 0.88 -2.15 -20.31
N TRP A 230 0.53 -3.13 -19.49
CA TRP A 230 1.27 -3.44 -18.27
C TRP A 230 2.67 -3.97 -18.58
N MET A 231 2.78 -4.93 -19.51
CA MET A 231 4.05 -5.51 -19.92
C MET A 231 4.99 -4.47 -20.53
N ASN A 232 4.48 -3.61 -21.41
CA ASN A 232 5.25 -2.54 -22.03
C ASN A 232 5.72 -1.52 -21.00
N LYS A 233 4.87 -1.22 -20.00
CA LYS A 233 5.22 -0.31 -18.91
C LYS A 233 6.30 -0.92 -18.01
N VAL A 234 6.20 -2.18 -17.60
CA VAL A 234 7.29 -2.85 -16.88
C VAL A 234 8.56 -2.86 -17.70
N LYS A 235 8.52 -3.34 -18.96
CA LYS A 235 9.71 -3.38 -19.84
C LYS A 235 10.38 -2.01 -19.95
N ARG A 236 9.63 -0.94 -20.20
CA ARG A 236 10.19 0.42 -20.30
C ARG A 236 10.81 0.89 -18.99
N LEU A 237 10.19 0.55 -17.86
CA LEU A 237 10.65 0.96 -16.53
C LEU A 237 11.81 0.10 -16.01
N THR A 238 12.04 -1.09 -16.57
CA THR A 238 13.09 -2.02 -16.11
C THR A 238 14.23 -2.23 -17.12
N ASN A 239 13.99 -1.99 -18.41
CA ASN A 239 14.97 -2.15 -19.49
C ASN A 239 15.12 -0.84 -20.27
N ASP A 240 16.01 0.01 -19.78
CA ASP A 240 16.85 0.87 -20.63
C ASP A 240 18.30 0.52 -20.27
N SER A 241 18.84 -0.48 -20.98
CA SER A 241 20.27 -0.74 -21.10
C SER A 241 20.71 -0.30 -22.49
#